data_AF-A0A7L5Z9P3-F1
#
_entry.id   AF-A0A7L5Z9P3-F1
#
_cell.length_a   1.000
_cell.length_b   1.000
_cell.length_c   1.000
_cell.angle_alpha   90.00
_cell.angle_beta   90.00
_cell.angle_gamma   90.00
#
_symmetry.space_group_name_H-M   'P 1'
#
loop_
_entity.id
_entity.type
_entity.pdbx_description
1 polymer ?
#
loop_
_entity_poly.entity_id
_entity_poly.type
_entity_poly.pdbx_seq_one_letter_code
_entity_poly.pdbx_strand_id
1 'polypeptide(L)'
;MAIDAARMARESLAKAAVDMQDAARDMRTEGERLRNPAYRARLISEHRGRGETLTDAHLLSLSRTLTDQAGTMEAQSRDLRRQSRETR
;
A
#
# COMPACT_ATOMS: atom_id res chain seq x y z
N MET A 1 2.41 -9.51 -34.53
CA MET A 1 2.23 -10.52 -33.47
C MET A 1 3.27 -10.39 -32.36
N ALA A 2 4.58 -10.61 -32.56
CA ALA A 2 5.57 -10.50 -31.46
C ALA A 2 5.77 -9.06 -30.91
N ILE A 3 5.76 -8.05 -31.79
CA ILE A 3 5.86 -6.63 -31.42
C ILE A 3 4.66 -6.18 -30.57
N ASP A 4 3.48 -6.71 -30.86
CA ASP A 4 2.25 -6.36 -30.14
C ASP A 4 2.26 -6.91 -28.71
N ALA A 5 2.79 -8.13 -28.53
CA ALA A 5 2.91 -8.76 -27.21
C ALA A 5 3.90 -8.03 -26.29
N ALA A 6 5.07 -7.62 -26.80
CA ALA A 6 6.05 -6.87 -26.02
C ALA A 6 5.51 -5.50 -25.58
N ARG A 7 4.79 -4.79 -26.46
CA ARG A 7 4.12 -3.53 -26.13
C ARG A 7 3.06 -3.71 -25.05
N MET A 8 2.19 -4.72 -25.19
CA MET A 8 1.16 -5.02 -24.18
C MET A 8 1.77 -5.36 -22.82
N ALA A 9 2.85 -6.16 -22.79
CA ALA A 9 3.56 -6.49 -21.56
C ALA A 9 4.14 -5.24 -20.89
N ARG A 10 4.79 -4.36 -21.66
CA ARG A 10 5.32 -3.09 -21.17
C ARG A 10 4.24 -2.19 -20.55
N GLU A 11 3.11 -2.04 -21.22
CA GLU A 11 1.97 -1.25 -20.75
C GLU A 11 1.37 -1.84 -19.46
N SER A 12 1.21 -3.17 -19.41
CA SER A 12 0.73 -3.87 -18.22
C SER A 12 1.66 -3.69 -17.02
N LEU A 13 2.97 -3.84 -17.21
CA LEU A 13 3.97 -3.64 -16.15
C LEU A 13 3.98 -2.19 -15.65
N ALA A 14 3.88 -1.21 -16.56
CA ALA A 14 3.81 0.20 -16.20
C ALA A 14 2.56 0.49 -15.35
N LYS A 15 1.40 -0.05 -15.77
CA LYS A 15 0.16 0.11 -15.03
C LYS A 15 0.23 -0.54 -13.64
N ALA A 16 0.69 -1.79 -13.56
CA ALA A 16 0.83 -2.48 -12.29
C ALA A 16 1.73 -1.72 -11.31
N ALA A 17 2.80 -1.09 -11.82
CA ALA A 17 3.67 -0.28 -10.98
C ALA A 17 3.00 1.00 -10.44
N VAL A 18 2.14 1.66 -11.22
CA VAL A 18 1.36 2.81 -10.77
C VAL A 18 0.38 2.37 -9.68
N ASP A 19 -0.37 1.29 -9.93
CA ASP A 19 -1.35 0.76 -8.99
C ASP A 19 -0.68 0.39 -7.64
N MET A 20 0.50 -0.23 -7.68
CA MET A 20 1.29 -0.52 -6.48
C MET A 20 1.76 0.74 -5.73
N GLN A 21 2.15 1.79 -6.46
CA GLN A 21 2.61 3.03 -5.85
C GLN A 21 1.46 3.76 -5.14
N ASP A 22 0.27 3.78 -5.75
CA ASP A 22 -0.91 4.39 -5.14
C ASP A 22 -1.31 3.63 -3.87
N ALA A 23 -1.38 2.30 -3.92
CA ALA A 23 -1.67 1.48 -2.75
C ALA A 23 -0.62 1.67 -1.63
N ALA A 24 0.67 1.77 -1.97
CA ALA A 24 1.72 2.04 -0.99
C ALA A 24 1.56 3.41 -0.31
N ARG A 25 1.18 4.44 -1.07
CA ARG A 25 0.92 5.79 -0.53
C ARG A 25 -0.26 5.75 0.46
N ASP A 26 -1.32 5.03 0.13
CA ASP A 26 -2.50 4.93 0.98
C ASP A 26 -2.16 4.20 2.29
N MET A 27 -1.42 3.08 2.19
CA MET A 27 -0.92 2.34 3.36
C MET A 27 -0.04 3.21 4.25
N ARG A 28 0.89 3.98 3.68
CA ARG A 28 1.74 4.89 4.46
C ARG A 28 0.92 5.96 5.15
N THR A 29 0.00 6.59 4.42
CA THR A 29 -0.86 7.64 4.96
C THR A 29 -1.66 7.13 6.14
N GLU A 30 -2.25 5.93 6.00
CA GLU A 30 -3.01 5.32 7.08
C GLU A 30 -2.11 4.88 8.24
N GLY A 31 -0.96 4.28 7.95
CA GLY A 31 0.05 3.94 8.95
C GLY A 31 0.50 5.15 9.76
N GLU A 32 0.70 6.30 9.14
CA GLU A 32 1.05 7.56 9.79
C GLU A 32 -0.11 8.12 10.64
N ARG A 33 -1.34 8.09 10.13
CA ARG A 33 -2.53 8.48 10.92
C ARG A 33 -2.67 7.66 12.18
N LEU A 34 -2.44 6.34 12.11
CA LEU A 34 -2.46 5.44 13.26
C LEU A 34 -1.39 5.75 14.31
N ARG A 35 -0.34 6.54 14.01
CA ARG A 35 0.60 7.01 15.03
C ARG A 35 -0.02 8.06 15.96
N ASN A 36 -1.05 8.78 15.50
CA ASN A 36 -1.75 9.77 16.30
C ASN A 36 -2.66 9.08 17.35
N PRO A 37 -2.45 9.32 18.66
CA PRO A 37 -3.27 8.71 19.71
C PRO A 37 -4.75 9.14 19.66
N ALA A 38 -5.06 10.38 19.25
CA ALA A 38 -6.44 10.84 19.12
C ALA A 38 -7.18 10.10 18.00
N TYR A 39 -6.49 9.80 16.90
CA TYR A 39 -7.04 9.02 15.79
C TYR A 39 -7.34 7.57 16.23
N ARG A 40 -6.41 6.93 16.93
CA ARG A 40 -6.63 5.57 17.48
C ARG A 40 -7.76 5.54 18.50
N ALA A 41 -7.83 6.51 19.40
CA ALA A 41 -8.91 6.61 20.40
C ALA A 41 -10.29 6.73 19.73
N ARG A 42 -10.39 7.51 18.65
CA ARG A 42 -11.60 7.60 17.84
C ARG A 42 -11.98 6.25 17.24
N LEU A 43 -11.05 5.55 16.59
CA LEU A 43 -11.31 4.23 16.00
C LEU A 43 -11.77 3.22 17.06
N ILE A 44 -11.11 3.19 18.22
CA ILE A 44 -11.50 2.30 19.32
C ILE A 44 -12.94 2.58 19.78
N SER A 45 -13.32 3.85 19.88
CA SER A 45 -14.70 4.24 20.23
C SER A 45 -15.71 3.80 19.17
N GLU A 46 -15.41 4.04 17.89
CA GLU A 46 -16.27 3.65 16.76
C GLU A 46 -16.46 2.13 16.68
N HIS A 47 -15.38 1.36 16.83
CA HIS A 47 -15.42 -0.10 16.85
C HIS A 47 -16.17 -0.64 18.07
N ARG A 48 -15.95 -0.06 19.25
CA ARG A 48 -16.70 -0.41 20.47
C ARG A 48 -18.20 -0.17 20.30
N GLY A 49 -18.59 0.92 19.62
CA GLY A 49 -19.98 1.22 19.30
C GLY A 49 -20.64 0.17 18.41
N ARG A 50 -19.86 -0.59 17.64
CA ARG A 50 -20.32 -1.74 16.84
C ARG A 50 -20.20 -3.09 17.57
N GLY A 51 -19.81 -3.09 18.84
CA GLY A 51 -19.57 -4.32 19.62
C GLY A 51 -18.25 -5.02 19.32
N GLU A 52 -17.36 -4.38 18.55
CA GLU A 52 -16.05 -4.93 18.20
C GLU A 52 -15.01 -4.54 19.25
N THR A 53 -14.07 -5.46 19.54
CA THR A 53 -12.96 -5.19 20.45
C THR A 53 -11.69 -4.85 19.66
N LEU A 54 -11.33 -3.58 19.67
CA LEU A 54 -10.10 -3.06 19.07
C LEU A 54 -9.25 -2.42 20.16
N THR A 55 -7.94 -2.71 20.18
CA THR A 55 -7.01 -2.20 21.20
C THR A 55 -6.02 -1.22 20.62
N ASP A 56 -5.48 -0.34 21.48
CA ASP A 56 -4.43 0.60 21.08
C ASP A 56 -3.18 -0.13 20.57
N ALA A 57 -2.82 -1.24 21.22
CA ALA A 57 -1.70 -2.08 20.83
C ALA A 57 -1.89 -2.70 19.43
N HIS A 58 -3.10 -3.15 19.08
CA HIS A 58 -3.39 -3.66 17.74
C HIS A 58 -3.22 -2.57 16.68
N LEU A 59 -3.75 -1.38 16.94
CA LEU A 59 -3.66 -0.24 16.01
C LEU A 59 -2.22 0.28 15.86
N LEU A 60 -1.44 0.28 16.95
CA LEU A 60 -0.02 0.65 16.91
C LEU A 60 0.82 -0.39 16.16
N SER A 61 0.51 -1.68 16.30
CA SER A 61 1.13 -2.74 15.50
C SER A 61 0.78 -2.58 14.03
N LEU A 62 -0.50 -2.33 13.72
CA LEU A 62 -0.97 -2.11 12.35
C LEU A 62 -0.27 -0.93 11.68
N SER A 63 -0.05 0.17 12.40
CA SER A 63 0.73 1.33 11.91
C SER A 63 2.11 0.93 11.38
N ARG A 64 2.82 0.06 12.11
CA ARG A 64 4.15 -0.43 11.72
C ARG A 64 4.06 -1.33 10.50
N THR A 65 3.15 -2.31 10.54
CA THR A 65 2.93 -3.24 9.42
C THR A 65 2.58 -2.51 8.12
N LEU A 66 1.69 -1.52 8.16
CA LEU A 66 1.32 -0.72 6.98
C LEU A 66 2.51 0.07 6.43
N THR A 67 3.33 0.65 7.31
CA THR A 67 4.53 1.40 6.90
C THR A 67 5.55 0.47 6.21
N ASP A 68 5.78 -0.72 6.76
CA ASP A 68 6.72 -1.71 6.21
C ASP A 68 6.24 -2.29 4.88
N GLN A 69 4.94 -2.59 4.78
CA GLN A 69 4.30 -3.04 3.54
C GLN A 69 4.36 -1.96 2.46
N ALA A 70 4.09 -0.70 2.79
CA ALA A 70 4.23 0.41 1.85
C ALA A 70 5.66 0.50 1.28
N GLY A 71 6.69 0.39 2.13
CA GLY A 71 8.09 0.39 1.68
C GLY A 71 8.41 -0.77 0.73
N THR A 72 7.86 -1.96 1.01
CA THR A 72 8.01 -3.14 0.15
C THR A 72 7.33 -2.93 -1.20
N MET A 73 6.08 -2.43 -1.21
CA MET A 73 5.33 -2.17 -2.43
C MET A 73 5.97 -1.10 -3.30
N GLU A 74 6.57 -0.06 -2.70
CA GLU A 74 7.35 0.93 -3.46
C GLU A 74 8.58 0.34 -4.12
N ALA A 75 9.29 -0.56 -3.43
CA ALA A 75 10.42 -1.26 -4.02
C ALA A 75 9.97 -2.11 -5.23
N GLN A 76 8.86 -2.84 -5.08
CA GLN A 76 8.28 -3.63 -6.18
C GLN A 76 7.78 -2.76 -7.34
N SER A 77 7.13 -1.63 -7.05
CA SER A 77 6.71 -0.66 -8.07
C SER A 77 7.91 -0.13 -8.87
N ARG A 78 9.01 0.23 -8.19
CA ARG A 78 10.25 0.66 -8.87
C ARG A 78 10.81 -0.44 -9.76
N ASP A 79 10.73 -1.69 -9.31
CA ASP A 79 11.16 -2.86 -10.07
C ASP A 79 10.33 -3.06 -11.34
N LEU A 80 9.01 -3.05 -11.22
CA LEU A 80 8.09 -3.15 -12.37
C LEU A 80 8.27 -2.01 -13.38
N ARG A 81 8.49 -0.77 -12.91
CA ARG A 81 8.82 0.37 -13.79
C ARG A 81 10.11 0.14 -14.54
N ARG A 82 11.11 -0.50 -13.92
CA ARG A 82 12.37 -0.84 -14.58
C ARG A 82 12.14 -1.92 -15.65
N GLN A 83 11.48 -3.02 -15.29
CA GLN A 83 11.15 -4.11 -16.22
C GLN A 83 10.33 -3.63 -17.42
N SER A 84 9.35 -2.76 -17.20
CA SER A 84 8.54 -2.13 -18.27
C SER A 84 9.41 -1.40 -19.30
N ARG A 85 10.50 -0.74 -18.87
CA ARG A 85 11.44 -0.06 -19.77
C ARG A 85 12.40 -1.00 -20.48
N GLU A 86 12.73 -2.14 -19.85
CA GLU A 86 13.66 -3.14 -20.38
C GLU A 86 12.99 -4.12 -21.36
N THR A 87 11.66 -4.26 -21.29
CA THR A 87 10.86 -5.05 -22.22
C THR A 87 10.93 -4.44 -23.62
N ARG A 88 11.64 -5.10 -24.54
CA ARG A 88 11.85 -4.70 -25.94
C ARG A 88 10.89 -5.41 -26.89
#